data_AF-A0A7X9DQY3-F1
#
_entry.id   AF-A0A7X9DQY3-F1
#
_cell.length_a   1.000
_cell.length_b   1.000
_cell.length_c   1.000
_cell.angle_alpha   90.00
_cell.angle_beta   90.00
_cell.angle_gamma   90.00
#
_symmetry.space_group_name_H-M   'P 1'
#
loop_
_entity.id
_entity.type
_entity.pdbx_description
1 polymer ?
#
loop_
_entity_poly.entity_id
_entity_poly.type
_entity_poly.pdbx_seq_one_letter_code
_entity_poly.pdbx_strand_id
1 'polypeptide(L)'
;CSDEEILLLKTAALFHDAGHVISYKDHEERSCEIAREYLPKYGYSQEQIDRICEIIMATKLPPRPRNLLEAIICDSDLDYLGRIDFIPVSNTLYRELSERNMIGTLNEWNKMQLKFLSGHQYFTQTAQNLREVNKQTQIERIKALITED
;
A
#
# COMPACT_ATOMS: atom_id res chain seq x y z
N CYS A 1 -20.88 1.67 -0.98
CA CYS A 1 -20.56 1.16 0.37
C CYS A 1 -21.63 1.63 1.34
N SER A 2 -22.06 0.77 2.27
CA SER A 2 -22.89 1.14 3.42
C SER A 2 -22.06 1.89 4.48
N ASP A 3 -22.72 2.49 5.47
CA ASP A 3 -22.04 3.18 6.58
C ASP A 3 -21.11 2.24 7.36
N GLU A 4 -21.53 0.99 7.56
CA GLU A 4 -20.69 -0.02 8.20
C GLU A 4 -19.45 -0.35 7.36
N GLU A 5 -19.61 -0.57 6.05
CA GLU A 5 -18.47 -0.84 5.16
C GLU A 5 -17.46 0.31 5.17
N ILE A 6 -17.95 1.56 5.21
CA ILE A 6 -17.09 2.75 5.32
C ILE A 6 -16.35 2.76 6.66
N LEU A 7 -17.03 2.41 7.76
CA LEU A 7 -16.40 2.30 9.08
C LEU A 7 -15.28 1.27 9.06
N LEU A 8 -15.55 0.04 8.60
CA LEU A 8 -14.56 -1.03 8.56
C LEU A 8 -13.36 -0.67 7.69
N LEU A 9 -13.60 -0.06 6.53
CA LEU A 9 -12.53 0.37 5.63
C LEU A 9 -11.65 1.47 6.25
N LYS A 10 -12.24 2.47 6.91
CA LYS A 10 -11.50 3.52 7.62
C LYS A 10 -10.69 2.96 8.78
N THR A 11 -11.25 2.00 9.51
CA THR A 11 -10.56 1.34 10.61
C THR A 11 -9.41 0.47 10.07
N ALA A 12 -9.61 -0.29 9.00
CA ALA A 12 -8.51 -1.00 8.35
C ALA A 12 -7.40 -0.05 7.89
N ALA A 13 -7.74 1.07 7.26
CA ALA A 13 -6.76 2.08 6.85
C ALA A 13 -5.98 2.66 8.03
N LEU A 14 -6.61 2.86 9.18
CA LEU A 14 -5.93 3.33 10.39
C LEU A 14 -4.89 2.32 10.91
N PHE A 15 -5.16 1.02 10.77
CA PHE A 15 -4.35 -0.04 11.36
C PHE A 15 -3.39 -0.73 10.38
N HIS A 16 -3.56 -0.62 9.05
CA HIS A 16 -2.87 -1.50 8.08
C HIS A 16 -1.34 -1.53 8.22
N ASP A 17 -0.72 -0.39 8.56
CA ASP A 17 0.73 -0.25 8.78
C ASP A 17 1.15 -0.23 10.25
N ALA A 18 0.22 -0.38 11.20
CA ALA A 18 0.53 -0.31 12.63
C ALA A 18 1.57 -1.38 13.06
N GLY A 19 1.57 -2.52 12.38
CA GLY A 19 2.50 -3.63 12.60
C GLY A 19 3.96 -3.34 12.27
N HIS A 20 4.27 -2.24 11.55
CA HIS A 20 5.65 -1.83 11.28
C HIS A 20 6.46 -1.53 12.54
N VAL A 21 5.80 -1.24 13.67
CA VAL A 21 6.46 -1.06 14.97
C VAL A 21 7.01 -2.38 15.55
N ILE A 22 6.57 -3.52 15.02
CA ILE A 22 6.96 -4.87 15.48
C ILE A 22 7.82 -5.59 14.43
N SER A 23 7.34 -5.64 13.18
CA SER A 23 8.04 -6.32 12.07
C SER A 23 7.84 -5.53 10.80
N TYR A 24 8.88 -5.42 9.96
CA TYR A 24 8.75 -4.80 8.65
C TYR A 24 8.20 -5.77 7.59
N LYS A 25 8.63 -7.04 7.66
CA LYS A 25 8.32 -8.07 6.64
C LYS A 25 6.90 -8.60 6.74
N ASP A 26 6.40 -8.75 7.97
CA ASP A 26 5.11 -9.37 8.26
C ASP A 26 4.19 -8.34 8.95
N HIS A 27 4.31 -7.06 8.57
CA HIS A 27 3.64 -5.96 9.26
C HIS A 27 2.12 -6.07 9.16
N GLU A 28 1.55 -6.59 8.08
CA GLU A 28 0.10 -6.76 7.91
C GLU A 28 -0.47 -7.76 8.93
N GLU A 29 0.26 -8.86 9.18
CA GLU A 29 -0.10 -9.86 10.19
C GLU A 29 -0.02 -9.25 11.60
N ARG A 30 1.03 -8.48 11.88
CA ARG A 30 1.19 -7.73 13.14
C ARG A 30 0.12 -6.65 13.32
N SER A 31 -0.27 -5.97 12.25
CA SER A 31 -1.36 -5.00 12.24
C SER A 31 -2.69 -5.65 12.61
N CYS A 32 -2.94 -6.86 12.11
CA CYS A 32 -4.12 -7.65 12.50
C CYS A 32 -4.07 -8.06 13.98
N GLU A 33 -2.91 -8.47 14.51
CA GLU A 33 -2.72 -8.76 15.94
C GLU A 33 -3.05 -7.53 16.80
N ILE A 34 -2.52 -6.36 16.44
CA ILE A 34 -2.78 -5.09 17.12
C ILE A 34 -4.28 -4.73 17.03
N ALA A 35 -4.89 -4.83 15.84
CA ALA A 35 -6.31 -4.56 15.67
C ALA A 35 -7.19 -5.47 16.55
N ARG A 36 -6.86 -6.77 16.61
CA ARG A 36 -7.56 -7.75 17.47
C ARG A 36 -7.41 -7.45 18.96
N GLU A 37 -6.29 -6.89 19.38
CA GLU A 37 -6.09 -6.51 20.78
C GLU A 37 -6.90 -5.26 21.17
N TYR A 38 -6.95 -4.26 20.29
CA TYR A 38 -7.49 -2.94 20.64
C TYR A 38 -8.96 -2.76 20.29
N LEU A 39 -9.42 -3.22 19.12
CA LEU A 39 -10.77 -2.95 18.63
C LEU A 39 -11.91 -3.48 19.53
N PRO A 40 -11.81 -4.61 20.24
CA PRO A 40 -12.84 -5.04 21.18
C PRO A 40 -13.12 -3.99 22.27
N LYS A 41 -12.10 -3.22 22.69
CA LYS A 41 -12.21 -2.16 23.70
C LYS A 41 -13.04 -0.96 23.22
N TYR A 42 -13.26 -0.86 21.89
CA TYR A 42 -14.06 0.18 21.25
C TYR A 42 -15.43 -0.34 20.75
N GLY A 43 -15.83 -1.55 21.15
CA GLY A 43 -17.14 -2.10 20.84
C GLY A 43 -17.26 -2.76 19.46
N TYR A 44 -16.15 -3.04 18.77
CA TYR A 44 -16.18 -3.81 17.53
C TYR A 44 -16.52 -5.26 17.82
N SER A 45 -17.39 -5.85 16.99
CA SER A 45 -17.67 -7.28 17.05
C SER A 45 -16.52 -8.10 16.47
N GLN A 46 -16.46 -9.39 16.82
CA GLN A 46 -15.44 -10.29 16.26
C GLN A 46 -15.52 -10.36 14.73
N GLU A 47 -16.73 -10.39 14.16
CA GLU A 47 -16.96 -10.41 12.71
C GLU A 47 -16.43 -9.13 12.03
N GLN A 48 -16.64 -7.97 12.64
CA GLN A 48 -16.11 -6.70 12.13
C GLN A 48 -14.58 -6.69 12.16
N ILE A 49 -13.97 -7.18 13.24
CA ILE A 49 -12.51 -7.26 13.39
C ILE A 49 -11.93 -8.23 12.36
N ASP A 50 -12.58 -9.37 12.12
CA ASP A 50 -12.15 -10.33 11.10
C ASP A 50 -12.19 -9.69 9.71
N ARG A 51 -13.27 -8.98 9.38
CA ARG A 51 -13.38 -8.26 8.09
C ARG A 51 -12.35 -7.13 7.96
N ILE A 52 -12.04 -6.42 9.03
CA ILE A 52 -10.95 -5.43 9.06
C ILE A 52 -9.60 -6.10 8.79
N CYS A 53 -9.34 -7.25 9.41
CA CYS A 53 -8.09 -8.00 9.18
C CYS A 53 -8.00 -8.50 7.73
N GLU A 54 -9.11 -8.94 7.13
CA GLU A 54 -9.14 -9.31 5.70
C GLU A 54 -8.78 -8.13 4.79
N ILE A 55 -9.30 -6.92 5.09
CA ILE A 55 -8.97 -5.70 4.36
C ILE A 55 -7.48 -5.36 4.53
N ILE A 56 -6.95 -5.39 5.75
CA ILE A 56 -5.52 -5.14 6.02
C ILE A 56 -4.65 -6.13 5.26
N MET A 57 -4.96 -7.43 5.34
CA MET A 57 -4.15 -8.46 4.68
C MET A 57 -4.16 -8.36 3.16
N ALA A 58 -5.14 -7.67 2.56
CA ALA A 58 -5.17 -7.45 1.11
C ALA A 58 -4.06 -6.53 0.61
N THR A 59 -3.50 -5.66 1.47
CA THR A 59 -2.39 -4.76 1.10
C THR A 59 -1.05 -5.50 0.95
N LYS A 60 -0.97 -6.74 1.43
CA LYS A 60 0.23 -7.57 1.30
C LYS A 60 0.63 -7.79 -0.16
N LEU A 61 1.87 -7.44 -0.50
CA LEU A 61 2.36 -7.52 -1.87
C LEU A 61 2.66 -8.98 -2.30
N PRO A 62 2.29 -9.38 -3.53
CA PRO A 62 1.49 -8.63 -4.51
C PRO A 62 -0.01 -8.63 -4.17
N PRO A 63 -0.72 -7.50 -4.34
CA PRO A 63 -2.12 -7.39 -3.92
C PRO A 63 -3.02 -8.27 -4.78
N ARG A 64 -3.95 -8.97 -4.11
CA ARG A 64 -4.97 -9.83 -4.75
C ARG A 64 -6.35 -9.60 -4.12
N PRO A 65 -6.93 -8.40 -4.29
CA PRO A 65 -8.21 -8.08 -3.68
C PRO A 65 -9.32 -8.98 -4.24
N ARG A 66 -10.17 -9.47 -3.34
CA ARG A 66 -11.26 -10.41 -3.63
C ARG A 66 -12.63 -9.72 -3.68
N ASN A 67 -12.72 -8.52 -3.13
CA ASN A 67 -13.94 -7.74 -3.06
C ASN A 67 -13.63 -6.23 -3.20
N LEU A 68 -14.69 -5.41 -3.22
CA LEU A 68 -14.57 -3.97 -3.43
C LEU A 68 -13.79 -3.26 -2.32
N LEU A 69 -13.94 -3.64 -1.04
CA LEU A 69 -13.25 -2.97 0.06
C LEU A 69 -11.75 -3.25 0.03
N GLU A 70 -11.38 -4.50 -0.26
CA GLU A 70 -9.99 -4.91 -0.49
C GLU A 70 -9.41 -4.16 -1.71
N ALA A 71 -10.17 -4.00 -2.80
CA ALA A 71 -9.73 -3.22 -3.95
C ALA A 71 -9.47 -1.75 -3.61
N ILE A 72 -10.36 -1.13 -2.81
CA ILE A 72 -10.22 0.26 -2.40
C ILE A 72 -8.99 0.46 -1.51
N ILE A 73 -8.74 -0.43 -0.54
CA ILE A 73 -7.57 -0.26 0.35
C ILE A 73 -6.26 -0.44 -0.41
N CYS A 74 -6.16 -1.41 -1.33
CA CYS A 74 -4.97 -1.61 -2.16
C CYS A 74 -4.70 -0.39 -3.05
N ASP A 75 -5.73 0.16 -3.67
CA ASP A 75 -5.61 1.37 -4.48
C ASP A 75 -5.21 2.59 -3.62
N SER A 76 -5.66 2.65 -2.37
CA SER A 76 -5.37 3.74 -1.44
C SER A 76 -3.93 3.67 -0.92
N ASP A 77 -3.45 2.47 -0.59
CA ASP A 77 -2.08 2.20 -0.15
C ASP A 77 -1.08 2.59 -1.25
N LEU A 78 -1.37 2.22 -2.50
CA LEU A 78 -0.52 2.50 -3.65
C LEU A 78 -0.90 3.78 -4.43
N ASP A 79 -1.72 4.65 -3.84
CA ASP A 79 -2.22 5.89 -4.46
C ASP A 79 -1.07 6.81 -4.94
N TYR A 80 0.03 6.85 -4.18
CA TYR A 80 1.18 7.71 -4.45
C TYR A 80 1.85 7.43 -5.81
N LEU A 81 1.67 6.22 -6.38
CA LEU A 81 2.24 5.85 -7.68
C LEU A 81 1.72 6.72 -8.83
N GLY A 82 0.49 7.22 -8.72
CA GLY A 82 -0.11 8.12 -9.70
C GLY A 82 -0.20 9.58 -9.26
N ARG A 83 0.39 9.95 -8.12
CA ARG A 83 0.40 11.33 -7.67
C ARG A 83 1.58 12.11 -8.26
N ILE A 84 1.48 13.44 -8.22
CA ILE A 84 2.52 14.35 -8.73
C ILE A 84 3.79 14.34 -7.87
N ASP A 85 3.66 14.00 -6.59
CA ASP A 85 4.72 13.92 -5.58
C ASP A 85 5.37 12.53 -5.50
N PHE A 86 5.11 11.65 -6.47
CA PHE A 86 5.66 10.29 -6.53
C PHE A 86 7.19 10.25 -6.30
N ILE A 87 7.95 11.08 -7.01
CA ILE A 87 9.43 11.06 -6.91
C ILE A 87 9.92 11.41 -5.49
N PRO A 88 9.47 12.52 -4.87
CA PRO A 88 9.76 12.79 -3.45
C PRO A 88 9.42 11.62 -2.52
N VAL A 89 8.23 11.03 -2.64
CA VAL A 89 7.76 9.94 -1.78
C VAL A 89 8.58 8.67 -2.00
N SER A 90 8.87 8.33 -3.26
CA SER A 90 9.74 7.20 -3.62
C SER A 90 11.14 7.37 -3.03
N ASN A 91 11.69 8.59 -3.06
CA ASN A 91 12.99 8.89 -2.47
C ASN A 91 12.99 8.77 -0.94
N THR A 92 11.88 9.13 -0.27
CA THR A 92 11.77 8.90 1.19
C THR A 92 11.73 7.42 1.53
N LEU A 93 11.00 6.61 0.75
CA LEU A 93 10.96 5.16 0.93
C LEU A 93 12.32 4.50 0.63
N TYR A 94 13.03 4.96 -0.41
CA TYR A 94 14.40 4.52 -0.69
C TYR A 94 15.33 4.76 0.50
N ARG A 95 15.28 5.96 1.10
CA ARG A 95 16.09 6.28 2.28
C ARG A 95 15.77 5.34 3.43
N GLU A 96 14.48 5.14 3.73
CA GLU A 96 14.09 4.21 4.79
C GLU A 96 14.65 2.79 4.56
N LEU A 97 14.50 2.26 3.35
CA LEU A 97 14.96 0.92 3.01
C LEU A 97 16.50 0.82 3.00
N SER A 98 17.18 1.89 2.60
CA SER A 98 18.65 1.95 2.58
C SER A 98 19.22 1.93 3.99
N GLU A 99 18.64 2.70 4.93
CA GLU A 99 19.01 2.66 6.36
C GLU A 99 18.81 1.27 6.98
N ARG A 100 17.88 0.49 6.44
CA ARG A 100 17.61 -0.90 6.85
C ARG A 100 18.47 -1.94 6.10
N ASN A 101 19.36 -1.53 5.21
CA ASN A 101 20.14 -2.40 4.32
C ASN A 101 19.28 -3.33 3.45
N MET A 102 18.07 -2.89 3.07
CA MET A 102 17.10 -3.65 2.27
C MET A 102 17.17 -3.34 0.78
N ILE A 103 17.88 -2.29 0.39
CA ILE A 103 18.08 -1.88 -1.00
C ILE A 103 19.52 -1.44 -1.22
N GLY A 104 20.03 -1.65 -2.43
CA GLY A 104 21.35 -1.19 -2.85
C GLY A 104 21.34 0.27 -3.29
N THR A 105 21.90 0.52 -4.46
CA THR A 105 22.06 1.85 -5.06
C THR A 105 20.73 2.46 -5.52
N LEU A 106 20.74 3.78 -5.74
CA LEU A 106 19.58 4.48 -6.30
C LEU A 106 19.23 4.00 -7.72
N ASN A 107 20.22 3.57 -8.52
CA ASN A 107 19.95 3.02 -9.86
C ASN A 107 19.22 1.67 -9.77
N GLU A 108 19.62 0.79 -8.83
CA GLU A 108 18.93 -0.46 -8.56
C GLU A 108 17.51 -0.23 -8.03
N TRP A 109 17.33 0.77 -7.14
CA TRP A 109 16.01 1.21 -6.69
C TRP A 109 15.14 1.66 -7.86
N ASN A 110 15.64 2.52 -8.75
CA ASN A 110 14.89 2.99 -9.91
C ASN A 110 14.49 1.85 -10.85
N LYS A 111 15.39 0.88 -11.10
CA LYS A 111 15.09 -0.34 -11.88
C LYS A 111 13.98 -1.17 -11.21
N MET A 112 14.03 -1.32 -9.89
CA MET A 112 12.99 -2.04 -9.13
C MET A 112 11.65 -1.30 -9.16
N GLN A 113 11.66 0.02 -8.96
CA GLN A 113 10.46 0.86 -9.05
C GLN A 113 9.84 0.80 -10.44
N LEU A 114 10.65 0.86 -11.50
CA LEU A 114 10.15 0.71 -12.87
C LEU A 114 9.41 -0.62 -13.06
N LYS A 115 9.99 -1.74 -12.58
CA LYS A 115 9.35 -3.05 -12.63
C LYS A 115 8.06 -3.08 -11.81
N PHE A 116 8.06 -2.48 -10.62
CA PHE A 116 6.90 -2.41 -9.74
C PHE A 116 5.75 -1.62 -10.36
N LEU A 117 5.98 -0.38 -10.81
CA LEU A 117 4.95 0.45 -11.46
C LEU A 117 4.41 -0.20 -12.74
N SER A 118 5.28 -0.86 -13.52
CA SER A 118 4.89 -1.52 -14.77
C SER A 118 4.09 -2.81 -14.54
N GLY A 119 4.30 -3.49 -13.41
CA GLY A 119 3.52 -4.66 -12.99
C GLY A 119 2.25 -4.34 -12.20
N HIS A 120 2.11 -3.09 -11.75
CA HIS A 120 0.98 -2.63 -10.94
C HIS A 120 -0.21 -2.18 -11.80
N GLN A 121 -1.43 -2.48 -11.34
CA GLN A 121 -2.67 -1.94 -11.89
C GLN A 121 -3.59 -1.50 -10.75
N TYR A 122 -4.33 -0.41 -10.97
CA TYR A 122 -5.39 0.00 -10.05
C TYR A 122 -6.65 -0.86 -10.28
N PHE A 123 -7.34 -1.20 -9.20
CA PHE A 123 -8.47 -2.12 -9.20
C PHE A 123 -9.82 -1.42 -9.37
N THR A 124 -9.99 -0.24 -8.77
CA THR A 124 -11.23 0.53 -8.84
C THR A 124 -11.25 1.47 -10.04
N GLN A 125 -12.45 1.70 -10.60
CA GLN A 125 -12.61 2.64 -11.70
C GLN A 125 -12.16 4.06 -11.34
N THR A 126 -12.38 4.47 -10.08
CA THR A 126 -11.95 5.77 -9.57
C THR A 126 -10.44 5.91 -9.61
N ALA A 127 -9.70 4.94 -9.06
CA ALA A 127 -8.24 5.00 -9.05
C ALA A 127 -7.67 4.91 -10.47
N GLN A 128 -8.22 4.06 -11.33
CA GLN A 128 -7.84 4.01 -12.75
C GLN A 128 -7.98 5.38 -13.43
N ASN A 129 -9.14 6.03 -13.26
CA ASN A 129 -9.41 7.34 -13.87
C ASN A 129 -8.49 8.45 -13.31
N LEU A 130 -8.21 8.42 -12.01
CA LEU A 130 -7.49 9.49 -11.32
C LEU A 130 -5.97 9.32 -11.31
N ARG A 131 -5.46 8.10 -11.50
CA ARG A 131 -4.05 7.77 -11.25
C ARG A 131 -3.35 7.07 -12.39
N GLU A 132 -4.05 6.35 -13.27
CA GLU A 132 -3.36 5.53 -14.29
C GLU A 132 -2.56 6.39 -15.28
N VAL A 133 -3.15 7.48 -15.79
CA VAL A 133 -2.47 8.40 -16.74
C VAL A 133 -1.19 8.98 -16.13
N ASN A 134 -1.26 9.40 -14.87
CA ASN A 134 -0.10 9.94 -14.17
C ASN A 134 0.93 8.86 -13.85
N LYS A 135 0.50 7.64 -13.48
CA LYS A 135 1.40 6.50 -13.24
C LYS A 135 2.24 6.20 -14.48
N GLN A 136 1.65 6.23 -15.68
CA GLN A 136 2.39 6.09 -16.94
C GLN A 136 3.42 7.22 -17.14
N THR A 137 3.08 8.45 -16.77
CA THR A 137 4.04 9.56 -16.78
C THR A 137 5.18 9.34 -15.78
N GLN A 138 4.90 8.78 -14.59
CA GLN A 138 5.95 8.44 -13.62
C GLN A 138 6.87 7.33 -14.13
N ILE A 139 6.33 6.32 -14.83
CA ILE A 139 7.12 5.27 -15.48
C ILE A 139 8.15 5.89 -16.43
N GLU A 140 7.74 6.81 -17.29
CA GLU A 140 8.65 7.48 -18.23
C GLU A 140 9.70 8.35 -17.52
N ARG A 141 9.31 9.03 -16.43
CA ARG A 141 10.25 9.80 -15.59
C ARG A 141 11.31 8.90 -14.95
N ILE A 142 10.93 7.76 -14.38
CA ILE A 142 11.87 6.81 -13.78
C ILE A 142 12.80 6.23 -14.85
N LYS A 143 12.26 5.85 -16.02
CA LYS A 143 13.09 5.35 -17.14
C LYS A 143 14.20 6.33 -17.51
N ALA A 144 13.89 7.63 -17.58
CA ALA A 144 14.87 8.66 -17.90
C ALA A 144 15.94 8.87 -16.81
N LEU A 145 15.70 8.41 -15.57
CA LEU A 145 16.64 8.49 -14.46
C LEU A 145 17.55 7.25 -14.34
N ILE A 146 17.25 6.17 -15.06
CA ILE A 146 18.05 4.95 -15.04
C ILE A 146 19.24 5.13 -15.98
N THR A 147 20.45 4.88 -15.47
CA THR A 147 21.66 4.81 -16.28
C THR A 147 21.92 3.37 -16.69
N GLU A 148 22.29 3.16 -17.96
CA GLU A 148 22.86 1.88 -18.41
C GLU A 148 24.24 1.71 -17.77
N ASP A 149 24.51 0.52 -17.25
CA ASP A 149 25.78 0.16 -16.60
C ASP A 149 26.85 -0.19 -17.65
#